data_AF-A0A953MPA7-F1
#
_entry.id   AF-A0A953MPA7-F1
#
_cell.length_a   1.000
_cell.length_b   1.000
_cell.length_c   1.000
_cell.angle_alpha   90.00
_cell.angle_beta   90.00
_cell.angle_gamma   90.00
#
_symmetry.space_group_name_H-M   'P 1'
#
loop_
_entity.id
_entity.type
_entity.pdbx_description
1 polymer ?
#
loop_
_entity_poly.entity_id
_entity_poly.type
_entity_poly.pdbx_seq_one_letter_code
_entity_poly.pdbx_strand_id
1 'polypeptide(L)'
;MYKYFLLFFSIMLFAGCSKNESTQPAQTDIKVYGYIRGELNGTSWYSDIISVSKKNNTTYIKAVKILTDNPTYSSTEINFRLINISQPVGYAIGEDEPGYVYAVKADYTLKAKAGNDNVFKVYYLDYSRMTISRVNDQGLNADFHFKAYNDSFTDSVEITSGKIELEFK
;
A
#
# COMPACT_ATOMS: atom_id res chain seq x y z
N MET A 1 51.47 1.69 -59.97
CA MET A 1 51.28 1.51 -58.52
C MET A 1 50.24 0.41 -58.32
N TYR A 2 50.61 -0.62 -57.56
CA TYR A 2 49.82 -1.76 -57.06
C TYR A 2 48.38 -1.37 -56.61
N LYS A 3 47.33 -2.21 -56.54
CA LYS A 3 47.12 -3.66 -56.65
C LYS A 3 45.58 -3.89 -56.70
N TYR A 4 45.14 -4.97 -57.34
CA TYR A 4 43.84 -5.62 -57.13
C TYR A 4 43.60 -5.95 -55.64
N PHE A 5 42.34 -5.92 -55.16
CA PHE A 5 41.75 -7.04 -54.41
C PHE A 5 40.22 -6.91 -54.26
N LEU A 6 39.50 -7.90 -54.79
CA LEU A 6 38.12 -8.26 -54.50
C LEU A 6 38.16 -9.30 -53.36
N LEU A 7 37.39 -9.13 -52.28
CA LEU A 7 36.93 -10.22 -51.38
C LEU A 7 35.85 -9.63 -50.44
N PHE A 8 34.57 -10.03 -50.53
CA PHE A 8 33.92 -11.20 -49.93
C PHE A 8 33.90 -11.23 -48.38
N PHE A 9 32.67 -11.24 -47.85
CA PHE A 9 32.20 -11.76 -46.56
C PHE A 9 32.70 -11.12 -45.25
N SER A 10 31.75 -10.57 -44.49
CA SER A 10 31.34 -11.17 -43.20
C SER A 10 30.06 -10.53 -42.69
N ILE A 11 29.02 -11.37 -42.62
CA ILE A 11 27.85 -11.19 -41.77
C ILE A 11 28.36 -11.13 -40.33
N MET A 12 28.24 -9.98 -39.67
CA MET A 12 28.34 -9.92 -38.21
C MET A 12 26.94 -9.75 -37.62
N LEU A 13 26.40 -10.89 -37.23
CA LEU A 13 25.44 -11.02 -36.15
C LEU A 13 26.04 -10.39 -34.89
N PHE A 14 25.46 -9.28 -34.42
CA PHE A 14 25.55 -8.92 -33.01
C PHE A 14 24.17 -9.02 -32.38
N ALA A 15 24.04 -10.11 -31.62
CA ALA A 15 23.52 -10.17 -30.26
C ALA A 15 22.27 -9.33 -29.98
N GLY A 16 21.17 -10.04 -29.72
CA GLY A 16 19.94 -9.47 -29.20
C GLY A 16 20.19 -8.63 -27.94
N CYS A 17 19.75 -7.38 -27.99
CA CYS A 17 19.35 -6.66 -26.78
C CYS A 17 17.90 -7.06 -26.49
N SER A 18 17.74 -8.22 -25.84
CA SER A 18 16.57 -8.47 -25.01
C SER A 18 16.61 -7.43 -23.88
N LYS A 19 15.98 -6.28 -24.09
CA LYS A 19 15.61 -5.36 -23.00
C LYS A 19 14.14 -5.55 -22.70
N ASN A 20 13.83 -6.67 -22.07
CA ASN A 20 12.64 -6.80 -21.24
C ASN A 20 13.08 -7.31 -19.87
N GLU A 21 14.06 -6.66 -19.26
CA GLU A 21 14.14 -6.65 -17.81
C GLU A 21 13.07 -5.69 -17.32
N SER A 22 11.85 -6.22 -17.19
CA SER A 22 10.92 -5.71 -16.19
C SER A 22 11.58 -5.94 -14.84
N THR A 23 12.49 -5.05 -14.45
CA THR A 23 12.93 -4.94 -13.07
C THR A 23 11.71 -4.46 -12.30
N GLN A 24 10.84 -5.40 -11.92
CA GLN A 24 9.85 -5.12 -10.91
C GLN A 24 10.66 -4.66 -9.69
N PRO A 25 10.41 -3.45 -9.18
CA PRO A 25 11.12 -2.96 -8.01
C PRO A 25 10.92 -3.99 -6.90
N ALA A 26 12.02 -4.39 -6.26
CA ALA A 26 11.99 -5.37 -5.19
C ALA A 26 11.00 -4.90 -4.11
N GLN A 27 10.01 -5.73 -3.81
CA GLN A 27 9.17 -5.53 -2.64
C GLN A 27 10.00 -5.88 -1.42
N THR A 28 10.24 -4.91 -0.54
CA THR A 28 10.89 -5.16 0.75
C THR A 28 9.81 -5.21 1.81
N ASP A 29 9.64 -6.38 2.41
CA ASP A 29 8.79 -6.56 3.58
C ASP A 29 9.55 -6.03 4.80
N ILE A 30 8.92 -5.11 5.54
CA ILE A 30 9.51 -4.45 6.71
C ILE A 30 8.99 -5.18 7.94
N LYS A 31 9.87 -5.49 8.90
CA LYS A 31 9.40 -6.03 10.18
C LYS A 31 8.74 -4.91 10.97
N VAL A 32 7.48 -5.10 11.36
CA VAL A 32 6.69 -4.06 12.01
C VAL A 32 6.19 -4.50 13.37
N TYR A 33 6.22 -3.56 14.31
CA TYR A 33 5.63 -3.67 15.64
C TYR A 33 4.63 -2.53 15.85
N GLY A 34 3.62 -2.74 16.68
CA GLY A 34 2.64 -1.72 17.02
C GLY A 34 1.20 -2.15 16.78
N TYR A 35 0.31 -1.21 16.50
CA TYR A 35 -1.11 -1.49 16.34
C TYR A 35 -1.78 -0.60 15.29
N ILE A 36 -2.87 -1.14 14.74
CA ILE A 36 -3.86 -0.39 13.98
C ILE A 36 -5.22 -0.69 14.61
N ARG A 37 -5.95 0.37 14.97
CA ARG A 37 -7.25 0.27 15.65
C ARG A 37 -8.22 1.36 15.21
N GLY A 38 -9.48 1.21 15.56
CA GLY A 38 -10.52 2.21 15.36
C GLY A 38 -11.89 1.68 15.75
N GLU A 39 -12.94 2.37 15.32
CA GLU A 39 -14.33 1.92 15.46
C GLU A 39 -14.90 1.62 14.08
N LEU A 40 -15.14 0.33 13.80
CA LEU A 40 -15.76 -0.15 12.58
C LEU A 40 -17.29 -0.15 12.75
N ASN A 41 -17.99 0.75 12.06
CA ASN A 41 -19.43 0.94 12.21
C ASN A 41 -19.87 1.06 13.69
N GLY A 42 -19.08 1.77 14.50
CA GLY A 42 -19.31 1.96 15.94
C GLY A 42 -18.90 0.80 16.84
N THR A 43 -18.31 -0.27 16.30
CA THR A 43 -17.77 -1.39 17.08
C THR A 43 -16.25 -1.35 17.11
N SER A 44 -15.64 -1.51 18.28
CA SER A 44 -14.19 -1.48 18.43
C SER A 44 -13.50 -2.53 17.54
N TRP A 45 -12.52 -2.08 16.77
CA TRP A 45 -11.74 -2.88 15.85
C TRP A 45 -10.25 -2.75 16.16
N TYR A 46 -9.56 -3.89 16.20
CA TYR A 46 -8.13 -3.99 16.49
C TYR A 46 -7.53 -5.06 15.58
N SER A 47 -6.40 -4.74 14.95
CA SER A 47 -5.63 -5.68 14.14
C SER A 47 -4.87 -6.69 14.99
N ASP A 48 -4.87 -7.94 14.57
CA ASP A 48 -4.03 -9.01 15.12
C ASP A 48 -2.71 -9.15 14.35
N ILE A 49 -2.74 -8.86 13.04
CA ILE A 49 -1.58 -8.95 12.15
C ILE A 49 -1.44 -7.65 11.39
N ILE A 50 -0.21 -7.13 11.32
CA ILE A 50 0.13 -5.96 10.51
C ILE A 50 1.31 -6.31 9.62
N SER A 51 1.22 -5.94 8.35
CA SER A 51 2.33 -5.99 7.42
C SER A 51 2.49 -4.67 6.69
N VAL A 52 3.74 -4.29 6.47
CA VAL A 52 4.10 -3.08 5.72
C VAL A 52 5.10 -3.47 4.66
N SER A 53 4.85 -3.00 3.43
CA SER A 53 5.79 -3.14 2.33
C SER A 53 5.91 -1.83 1.57
N LYS A 54 7.08 -1.61 0.98
CA LYS A 54 7.34 -0.44 0.13
C LYS A 54 7.58 -0.91 -1.31
N LYS A 55 6.96 -0.21 -2.26
CA LYS A 55 7.22 -0.39 -3.69
C LYS A 55 7.20 0.97 -4.36
N ASN A 56 8.33 1.38 -4.93
CA ASN A 56 8.54 2.73 -5.47
C ASN A 56 8.18 3.80 -4.41
N ASN A 57 7.42 4.82 -4.83
CA ASN A 57 6.97 5.92 -3.98
C ASN A 57 5.64 5.61 -3.26
N THR A 58 5.34 4.34 -3.04
CA THR A 58 4.10 3.90 -2.37
C THR A 58 4.43 2.97 -1.20
N THR A 59 3.93 3.35 -0.03
CA THR A 59 3.92 2.51 1.16
C THR A 59 2.57 1.81 1.25
N TYR A 60 2.59 0.49 1.38
CA TYR A 60 1.43 -0.36 1.56
C TYR A 60 1.38 -0.85 3.00
N ILE A 61 0.24 -0.69 3.64
CA ILE A 61 0.02 -1.14 5.02
C ILE A 61 -1.22 -2.01 5.00
N LYS A 62 -1.09 -3.24 5.47
CA LYS A 62 -2.20 -4.16 5.65
C LYS A 62 -2.37 -4.46 7.13
N ALA A 63 -3.59 -4.32 7.61
CA ALA A 63 -4.00 -4.65 8.97
C ALA A 63 -5.09 -5.72 8.90
N VAL A 64 -4.90 -6.84 9.60
CA VAL A 64 -5.82 -7.98 9.58
C VAL A 64 -6.31 -8.25 10.99
N LYS A 65 -7.62 -8.42 11.15
CA LYS A 65 -8.26 -8.95 12.36
C LYS A 65 -8.83 -10.33 12.05
N ILE A 66 -8.44 -11.34 12.81
CA ILE A 66 -8.94 -12.71 12.69
C ILE A 66 -10.31 -12.80 13.39
N LEU A 67 -11.26 -13.48 12.74
CA LEU A 67 -12.60 -13.71 13.26
C LEU A 67 -12.79 -15.20 13.55
N THR A 68 -12.34 -15.66 14.71
CA THR A 68 -12.40 -17.08 15.11
C THR A 68 -13.84 -17.61 15.15
N ASP A 69 -14.74 -16.85 15.78
CA ASP A 69 -16.10 -17.29 16.09
C ASP A 69 -17.15 -16.82 15.08
N ASN A 70 -16.75 -16.12 14.01
CA ASN A 70 -17.68 -15.68 12.99
C ASN A 70 -18.01 -16.85 12.04
N PRO A 71 -19.28 -17.21 11.81
CA PRO A 71 -19.64 -18.34 10.96
C PRO A 71 -19.39 -18.10 9.46
N THR A 72 -19.36 -16.85 9.02
CA THR A 72 -19.32 -16.48 7.60
C THR A 72 -17.92 -16.05 7.14
N TYR A 73 -17.24 -15.26 7.97
CA TYR A 73 -15.97 -14.63 7.62
C TYR A 73 -14.82 -15.15 8.48
N SER A 74 -13.64 -15.28 7.88
CA SER A 74 -12.41 -15.74 8.55
C SER A 74 -11.61 -14.58 9.12
N SER A 75 -11.65 -13.42 8.47
CA SER A 75 -10.95 -12.22 8.90
C SER A 75 -11.55 -10.97 8.27
N THR A 76 -11.10 -9.83 8.77
CA THR A 76 -11.32 -8.52 8.16
C THR A 76 -9.98 -7.88 7.88
N GLU A 77 -9.81 -7.24 6.72
CA GLU A 77 -8.57 -6.58 6.32
C GLU A 77 -8.82 -5.11 6.02
N ILE A 78 -7.91 -4.24 6.47
CA ILE A 78 -7.80 -2.86 6.00
C ILE A 78 -6.48 -2.74 5.25
N ASN A 79 -6.52 -2.25 4.01
CA ASN A 79 -5.32 -1.94 3.25
C ASN A 79 -5.23 -0.43 3.02
N PHE A 80 -4.13 0.18 3.43
CA PHE A 80 -3.79 1.56 3.10
C PHE A 80 -2.72 1.60 2.02
N ARG A 81 -2.86 2.53 1.09
CA ARG A 81 -1.86 2.86 0.07
C ARG A 81 -1.54 4.34 0.17
N LEU A 82 -0.34 4.64 0.66
CA LEU A 82 0.15 5.99 0.84
C LEU A 82 1.03 6.31 -0.37
N ILE A 83 0.47 7.05 -1.32
CA ILE A 83 1.13 7.43 -2.59
C ILE A 83 1.79 8.81 -2.41
N ASN A 84 3.05 8.96 -2.84
CA ASN A 84 3.76 10.25 -2.85
C ASN A 84 3.91 10.90 -1.45
N ILE A 85 4.52 10.21 -0.49
CA ILE A 85 5.02 10.85 0.74
C ILE A 85 6.35 11.60 0.48
N SER A 86 6.62 12.00 -0.76
CA SER A 86 7.66 12.98 -1.08
C SER A 86 7.03 14.37 -0.89
N GLN A 87 7.39 15.05 0.20
CA GLN A 87 6.98 16.42 0.49
C GLN A 87 7.30 17.35 -0.71
N PRO A 88 6.64 18.53 -0.83
CA PRO A 88 7.05 19.55 -1.77
C PRO A 88 8.55 19.84 -1.64
N VAL A 89 9.20 20.10 -2.79
CA VAL A 89 10.66 20.14 -3.06
C VAL A 89 11.52 21.04 -2.13
N GLY A 90 10.94 21.70 -1.14
CA GLY A 90 11.65 22.40 -0.06
C GLY A 90 12.01 21.53 1.15
N TYR A 91 11.40 20.34 1.29
CA TYR A 91 11.58 19.47 2.44
C TYR A 91 12.03 18.08 1.98
N ALA A 92 13.25 17.70 2.36
CA ALA A 92 13.82 16.40 2.03
C ALA A 92 13.14 15.31 2.87
N ILE A 93 13.11 14.07 2.36
CA ILE A 93 12.75 12.88 3.15
C ILE A 93 13.70 12.83 4.35
N GLY A 94 13.19 13.20 5.53
CA GLY A 94 13.98 13.44 6.73
C GLY A 94 13.53 14.62 7.58
N GLU A 95 12.65 15.51 7.08
CA GLU A 95 12.07 16.57 7.91
C GLU A 95 10.72 16.12 8.50
N ASP A 96 10.81 15.64 9.74
CA ASP A 96 9.72 15.41 10.70
C ASP A 96 8.83 16.66 10.84
N GLU A 97 7.89 16.89 9.92
CA GLU A 97 6.80 17.85 10.14
C GLU A 97 5.46 17.12 10.33
N PRO A 98 5.13 16.77 11.59
CA PRO A 98 3.78 16.36 11.98
C PRO A 98 2.73 17.37 11.52
N GLY A 99 1.56 16.91 11.05
CA GLY A 99 0.37 17.76 10.92
C GLY A 99 -0.21 17.95 9.53
N TYR A 100 0.32 17.29 8.50
CA TYR A 100 -0.29 17.27 7.17
C TYR A 100 -1.42 16.22 7.10
N VAL A 101 -2.53 16.61 6.44
CA VAL A 101 -3.64 15.71 6.11
C VAL A 101 -3.42 15.15 4.71
N TYR A 102 -3.31 13.83 4.61
CA TYR A 102 -3.08 13.12 3.37
C TYR A 102 -4.37 12.47 2.87
N ALA A 103 -4.61 12.59 1.56
CA ALA A 103 -5.59 11.78 0.86
C ALA A 103 -4.97 10.40 0.60
N VAL A 104 -5.45 9.37 1.28
CA VAL A 104 -4.94 8.00 1.12
C VAL A 104 -6.00 7.12 0.47
N LYS A 105 -5.56 6.15 -0.33
CA LYS A 105 -6.45 5.10 -0.82
C LYS A 105 -6.53 4.02 0.24
N ALA A 106 -7.73 3.74 0.71
CA ALA A 106 -7.99 2.62 1.60
C ALA A 106 -9.04 1.68 1.01
N ASP A 107 -8.89 0.39 1.31
CA ASP A 107 -9.91 -0.62 1.07
C ASP A 107 -10.13 -1.47 2.33
N TYR A 108 -11.37 -1.89 2.54
CA TYR A 108 -11.76 -2.80 3.60
C TYR A 108 -12.30 -4.09 2.98
N THR A 109 -11.86 -5.24 3.47
CA THR A 109 -12.28 -6.54 2.94
C THR A 109 -12.76 -7.44 4.07
N LEU A 110 -13.94 -8.03 3.91
CA LEU A 110 -14.37 -9.19 4.70
C LEU A 110 -13.95 -10.46 3.96
N LYS A 111 -13.03 -11.22 4.54
CA LYS A 111 -12.56 -12.48 3.97
C LYS A 111 -13.56 -13.59 4.24
N ALA A 112 -14.14 -14.16 3.19
CA ALA A 112 -15.11 -15.23 3.36
C ALA A 112 -14.42 -16.55 3.75
N LYS A 113 -15.06 -17.35 4.61
CA LYS A 113 -14.61 -18.73 4.87
C LYS A 113 -14.82 -19.63 3.64
N ALA A 114 -15.85 -19.34 2.84
CA ALA A 114 -16.16 -19.99 1.59
C ALA A 114 -16.85 -19.00 0.65
N GLY A 115 -16.58 -19.09 -0.66
CA GLY A 115 -17.13 -18.16 -1.65
C GLY A 115 -16.23 -16.94 -1.90
N ASN A 116 -16.84 -15.81 -2.23
CA ASN A 116 -16.14 -14.57 -2.58
C ASN A 116 -16.02 -13.63 -1.38
N ASP A 117 -14.92 -12.90 -1.33
CA ASP A 117 -14.71 -11.82 -0.37
C ASP A 117 -15.67 -10.64 -0.64
N ASN A 118 -16.09 -9.96 0.44
CA ASN A 118 -16.79 -8.69 0.30
C ASN A 118 -15.79 -7.55 0.41
N VAL A 119 -15.56 -6.87 -0.71
CA VAL A 119 -14.60 -5.77 -0.82
C VAL A 119 -15.35 -4.44 -0.83
N PHE A 120 -14.94 -3.56 0.07
CA PHE A 120 -15.43 -2.19 0.20
C PHE A 120 -14.28 -1.25 -0.17
N LYS A 121 -14.54 -0.34 -1.10
CA LYS A 121 -13.52 0.60 -1.61
C LYS A 121 -13.94 2.02 -1.30
N VAL A 122 -12.95 2.83 -0.95
CA VAL A 122 -13.11 4.27 -0.93
C VAL A 122 -13.29 4.75 -2.37
N TYR A 123 -14.41 5.42 -2.64
CA TYR A 123 -14.70 5.89 -3.99
C TYR A 123 -13.82 7.11 -4.33
N TYR A 124 -13.51 7.29 -5.62
CA TYR A 124 -12.44 8.19 -6.10
C TYR A 124 -12.56 9.65 -5.64
N LEU A 125 -13.76 10.10 -5.27
CA LEU A 125 -14.02 11.47 -4.80
C LEU A 125 -13.92 11.63 -3.27
N ASP A 126 -13.95 10.53 -2.51
CA ASP A 126 -14.07 10.51 -1.04
C ASP A 126 -12.83 9.93 -0.36
N TYR A 127 -11.62 10.27 -0.85
CA TYR A 127 -10.35 9.81 -0.28
C TYR A 127 -10.38 9.76 1.25
N SER A 128 -9.81 8.70 1.82
CA SER A 128 -9.62 8.59 3.25
C SER A 128 -8.74 9.73 3.73
N ARG A 129 -9.09 10.31 4.88
CA ARG A 129 -8.26 11.32 5.52
C ARG A 129 -7.34 10.64 6.52
N MET A 130 -6.05 10.88 6.37
CA MET A 130 -5.04 10.42 7.31
C MET A 130 -4.21 11.61 7.76
N THR A 131 -4.20 11.88 9.05
CA THR A 131 -3.34 12.90 9.67
C THR A 131 -2.08 12.22 10.16
N ILE A 132 -0.96 12.47 9.49
CA ILE A 132 0.30 11.81 9.83
C ILE A 132 1.04 12.69 10.84
N SER A 133 1.37 12.11 12.00
CA SER A 133 2.16 12.75 13.05
C SER A 133 3.63 12.32 13.01
N ARG A 134 3.95 11.18 12.40
CA ARG A 134 5.33 10.73 12.13
C ARG A 134 5.33 9.77 10.95
N VAL A 135 6.22 9.95 9.98
CA VAL A 135 6.48 8.94 8.94
C VAL A 135 7.93 8.99 8.50
N ASN A 136 8.70 7.96 8.83
CA ASN A 136 10.12 7.91 8.52
C ASN A 136 10.58 6.44 8.37
N ASP A 137 11.90 6.23 8.42
CA ASP A 137 12.52 4.91 8.41
C ASP A 137 12.30 4.14 9.72
N GLN A 138 12.01 4.84 10.83
CA GLN A 138 11.73 4.25 12.14
C GLN A 138 10.28 3.82 12.31
N GLY A 139 9.31 4.45 11.64
CA GLY A 139 7.92 4.12 11.85
C GLY A 139 6.88 5.01 11.18
N LEU A 140 5.62 4.79 11.56
CA LEU A 140 4.47 5.57 11.15
C LEU A 140 3.51 5.77 12.33
N ASN A 141 3.19 7.01 12.65
CA ASN A 141 2.10 7.38 13.53
C ASN A 141 1.09 8.23 12.77
N ALA A 142 -0.18 7.82 12.79
CA ALA A 142 -1.24 8.54 12.11
C ALA A 142 -2.61 8.31 12.74
N ASP A 143 -3.47 9.31 12.67
CA ASP A 143 -4.90 9.16 12.87
C ASP A 143 -5.60 9.07 11.51
N PHE A 144 -6.67 8.31 11.40
CA PHE A 144 -7.39 8.15 10.14
C PHE A 144 -8.90 8.02 10.31
N HIS A 145 -9.61 8.41 9.26
CA HIS A 145 -11.04 8.20 9.10
C HIS A 145 -11.30 7.87 7.62
N PHE A 146 -12.04 6.80 7.37
CA PHE A 146 -12.57 6.54 6.04
C PHE A 146 -13.93 5.89 6.04
N LYS A 147 -14.64 6.11 4.94
CA LYS A 147 -15.87 5.41 4.58
C LYS A 147 -15.69 4.77 3.21
N ALA A 148 -16.03 3.49 3.11
CA ALA A 148 -15.87 2.67 1.92
C ALA A 148 -17.21 2.02 1.57
N TYR A 149 -17.45 1.80 0.28
CA TYR A 149 -18.70 1.23 -0.24
C TYR A 149 -18.41 -0.05 -1.01
N ASN A 150 -19.39 -0.95 -1.04
CA ASN A 150 -19.36 -2.07 -1.99
C ASN A 150 -19.50 -1.55 -3.44
N ASP A 151 -19.18 -2.39 -4.42
CA ASP A 151 -19.19 -1.97 -5.84
C ASP A 151 -20.60 -1.53 -6.33
N SER A 152 -21.67 -1.93 -5.65
CA SER A 152 -23.06 -1.55 -5.95
C SER A 152 -23.56 -0.31 -5.21
N PHE A 153 -22.77 0.28 -4.31
CA PHE A 153 -23.15 1.41 -3.44
C PHE A 153 -24.39 1.17 -2.57
N THR A 154 -24.70 -0.09 -2.28
CA THR A 154 -25.86 -0.48 -1.45
C THR A 154 -25.48 -0.70 0.01
N ASP A 155 -24.18 -0.86 0.29
CA ASP A 155 -23.65 -1.09 1.62
C ASP A 155 -22.36 -0.30 1.83
N SER A 156 -22.08 0.04 3.08
CA SER A 156 -20.91 0.83 3.45
C SER A 156 -20.31 0.40 4.77
N VAL A 157 -19.00 0.59 4.85
CA VAL A 157 -18.22 0.42 6.07
C VAL A 157 -17.54 1.74 6.38
N GLU A 158 -17.62 2.16 7.63
CA GLU A 158 -16.98 3.36 8.12
C GLU A 158 -16.06 3.02 9.29
N ILE A 159 -14.84 3.55 9.26
CA ILE A 159 -13.91 3.49 10.38
C ILE A 159 -13.69 4.90 10.91
N THR A 160 -14.13 5.13 12.14
CA THR A 160 -13.91 6.36 12.89
C THR A 160 -12.84 6.15 13.96
N SER A 161 -12.30 7.26 14.48
CA SER A 161 -11.30 7.25 15.55
C SER A 161 -10.11 6.31 15.27
N GLY A 162 -9.75 6.19 13.98
CA GLY A 162 -8.72 5.29 13.51
C GLY A 162 -7.35 5.76 13.97
N LYS A 163 -6.52 4.84 14.45
CA LYS A 163 -5.15 5.13 14.89
C LYS A 163 -4.17 4.07 14.42
N ILE A 164 -3.03 4.53 13.91
CA ILE A 164 -1.87 3.76 13.49
C ILE A 164 -0.69 4.20 14.36
N GLU A 165 -0.06 3.24 15.04
CA GLU A 165 1.24 3.43 15.69
C GLU A 165 2.11 2.24 15.33
N LEU A 166 3.09 2.47 14.45
CA LEU A 166 3.98 1.44 13.91
C LEU A 166 5.44 1.82 14.12
N GLU A 167 6.24 0.84 14.50
CA GLU A 167 7.70 0.89 14.57
C GLU A 167 8.27 -0.13 13.57
N PHE A 168 9.20 0.32 12.73
CA PHE A 168 9.87 -0.45 11.67
C PHE A 168 11.23 -0.95 12.18
N LYS A 169 11.57 -2.21 11.86
CA LYS A 169 12.87 -2.83 12.17
C LYS A 169 13.45 -3.60 11.00
#